data_AF-A0A7M3XYH0-F1
#
_entry.id   AF-A0A7M3XYH0-F1
#
_cell.length_a   1.000
_cell.length_b   1.000
_cell.length_c   1.000
_cell.angle_alpha   90.00
_cell.angle_beta   90.00
_cell.angle_gamma   90.00
#
_symmetry.space_group_name_H-M   'P 1'
#
loop_
_entity.id
_entity.type
_entity.pdbx_description
1 polymer ?
#
loop_
_entity_poly.entity_id
_entity_poly.type
_entity_poly.pdbx_seq_one_letter_code
_entity_poly.pdbx_strand_id
1 'polypeptide(L)'
;MASERAVNVVVDEERLTAEMNAYHEWLETRTEEVYKVAGEARAKGFDFSDSVEIPRAADLASRTEKLLEDYLKPAPDQEPLAIQDDLRKLLARVDRETASIQIAVDVAKKMHALTADVKKSIDTGLRVGLAVLTEAVLVAPLEGIGDVKILNNEDGTEFLSIEFCGPIRAAGGTAQALGVLIGDMVRRELGLNRYIPSTPEVERVKEEFGLYRAGLQYKPPPEEIEIIVRACPVMIN
;
A
#
# COMPACT_ATOMS: atom_id res chain seq x y z
N MET A 1 12.87 -37.19 -37.23
CA MET A 1 13.09 -36.00 -38.07
C MET A 1 11.92 -35.06 -37.90
N ALA A 2 12.15 -33.89 -37.31
CA ALA A 2 11.50 -32.61 -37.59
C ALA A 2 12.04 -31.63 -36.54
N SER A 3 13.14 -30.97 -36.86
CA SER A 3 13.61 -29.80 -36.11
C SER A 3 12.64 -28.67 -36.45
N GLU A 4 11.92 -28.18 -35.45
CA GLU A 4 11.17 -26.92 -35.56
C GLU A 4 12.17 -25.81 -35.94
N ARG A 5 12.00 -25.26 -37.15
CA ARG A 5 12.74 -24.08 -37.57
C ARG A 5 12.20 -22.90 -36.78
N ALA A 6 13.01 -22.38 -35.85
CA ALA A 6 12.76 -21.08 -35.24
C ALA A 6 12.64 -20.04 -36.37
N VAL A 7 11.47 -19.42 -36.47
CA VAL A 7 11.24 -18.30 -37.38
C VAL A 7 12.04 -17.13 -36.83
N ASN A 8 13.11 -16.75 -37.53
CA ASN A 8 13.84 -15.51 -37.24
C ASN A 8 12.94 -14.33 -37.64
N VAL A 9 12.23 -13.78 -36.67
CA VAL A 9 11.51 -12.52 -36.83
C VAL A 9 12.57 -11.41 -36.80
N VAL A 10 12.85 -10.82 -37.96
CA VAL A 10 13.68 -9.61 -38.03
C VAL A 10 12.77 -8.44 -37.63
N VAL A 11 12.94 -7.96 -36.40
CA VAL A 11 12.21 -6.81 -35.87
C VAL A 11 13.01 -5.54 -36.18
N ASP A 12 12.37 -4.57 -36.83
CA ASP A 12 12.93 -3.22 -36.99
C ASP A 12 12.75 -2.45 -35.67
N GLU A 13 13.67 -2.69 -34.72
CA GLU A 13 13.64 -2.12 -33.38
C GLU A 13 13.73 -0.59 -33.39
N GLU A 14 14.47 -0.01 -34.33
CA GLU A 14 14.65 1.44 -34.43
C GLU A 14 13.33 2.11 -34.83
N ARG A 15 12.66 1.61 -35.89
CA ARG A 15 11.34 2.12 -36.29
C ARG A 15 10.31 1.96 -35.17
N LEU A 16 10.24 0.79 -34.52
CA LEU A 16 9.26 0.54 -33.46
C LEU A 16 9.50 1.43 -32.23
N THR A 17 10.76 1.65 -31.84
CA THR A 17 11.11 2.55 -30.73
C THR A 17 10.72 3.99 -31.07
N ALA A 18 10.98 4.44 -32.31
CA ALA A 18 10.59 5.77 -32.77
C ALA A 18 9.06 5.95 -32.79
N GLU A 19 8.31 4.95 -33.28
CA GLU A 19 6.83 4.97 -33.28
C GLU A 19 6.25 5.00 -31.86
N MET A 20 6.81 4.20 -30.94
CA MET A 20 6.42 4.20 -29.53
C MET A 20 6.66 5.57 -28.88
N ASN A 21 7.83 6.18 -29.11
CA ASN A 21 8.17 7.48 -28.55
C ASN A 21 7.26 8.58 -29.11
N ALA A 22 7.00 8.59 -30.43
CA ALA A 22 6.09 9.54 -31.05
C ALA A 22 4.66 9.40 -30.52
N TYR A 23 4.22 8.16 -30.26
CA TYR A 23 2.92 7.91 -29.65
C TYR A 23 2.84 8.40 -28.20
N HIS A 24 3.89 8.18 -27.39
CA HIS A 24 3.97 8.71 -26.03
C HIS A 24 3.94 10.24 -26.01
N GLU A 25 4.74 10.90 -26.86
CA GLU A 25 4.76 12.37 -26.96
C GLU A 25 3.39 12.94 -27.37
N TRP A 26 2.70 12.25 -28.29
CA TRP A 26 1.35 12.61 -28.68
C TRP A 26 0.37 12.53 -27.50
N LEU A 27 0.42 11.44 -26.71
CA LEU A 27 -0.43 11.27 -25.52
C LEU A 27 -0.12 12.33 -24.46
N GLU A 28 1.16 12.62 -24.19
CA GLU A 28 1.56 13.62 -23.21
C GLU A 28 1.08 15.02 -23.60
N THR A 29 1.29 15.41 -24.87
CA THR A 29 0.88 16.71 -25.39
C THR A 29 -0.64 16.90 -25.27
N ARG A 30 -1.42 15.90 -25.68
CA ARG A 30 -2.89 15.96 -25.57
C ARG A 30 -3.38 15.98 -24.13
N THR A 31 -2.70 15.26 -23.25
CA THR A 31 -3.02 15.28 -21.83
C THR A 31 -2.77 16.68 -21.24
N GLU A 32 -1.65 17.31 -21.58
CA GLU A 32 -1.31 18.67 -21.12
C GLU A 32 -2.33 19.72 -21.61
N GLU A 33 -2.77 19.62 -22.86
CA GLU A 33 -3.83 20.48 -23.41
C GLU A 33 -5.12 20.39 -22.57
N VAL A 34 -5.53 19.18 -22.18
CA VAL A 34 -6.73 18.97 -21.35
C VAL A 34 -6.53 19.49 -19.93
N TYR A 35 -5.37 19.27 -19.32
CA TYR A 35 -5.06 19.81 -17.98
C TYR A 35 -5.09 21.34 -17.95
N LYS A 36 -4.62 22.00 -19.01
CA LYS A 36 -4.70 23.46 -19.13
C LYS A 36 -6.15 23.95 -19.11
N VAL A 37 -7.02 23.32 -19.92
CA VAL A 37 -8.46 23.66 -19.95
C VAL A 37 -9.11 23.41 -18.58
N ALA A 38 -8.80 22.28 -17.94
CA ALA A 38 -9.32 21.94 -16.62
C ALA A 38 -8.84 22.94 -15.54
N GLY A 39 -7.58 23.34 -15.57
CA GLY A 39 -7.02 24.33 -14.65
C GLY A 39 -7.67 25.71 -14.81
N GLU A 40 -7.86 26.17 -16.05
CA GLU A 40 -8.58 27.42 -16.35
C GLU A 40 -10.05 27.38 -15.86
N ALA A 41 -10.68 26.20 -15.90
CA ALA A 41 -12.04 26.01 -15.39
C ALA A 41 -12.08 26.01 -13.85
N ARG A 42 -11.23 25.23 -13.19
CA ARG A 42 -11.16 25.12 -11.72
C ARG A 42 -10.83 26.46 -11.06
N ALA A 43 -9.93 27.25 -11.66
CA ALA A 43 -9.57 28.58 -11.17
C ALA A 43 -10.72 29.60 -11.12
N LYS A 44 -11.89 29.29 -11.68
CA LYS A 44 -13.09 30.13 -11.60
C LYS A 44 -13.82 30.02 -10.24
N GLY A 45 -13.46 29.05 -9.40
CA GLY A 45 -14.02 28.90 -8.05
C GLY A 45 -15.48 28.45 -8.01
N PHE A 46 -15.94 27.70 -9.03
CA PHE A 46 -17.29 27.14 -9.09
C PHE A 46 -17.39 25.71 -8.53
N ASP A 47 -16.25 25.08 -8.25
CA ASP A 47 -16.14 23.70 -7.75
C ASP A 47 -15.57 23.66 -6.31
N PHE A 48 -15.47 22.47 -5.71
CA PHE A 48 -14.94 22.28 -4.35
C PHE A 48 -13.44 22.58 -4.19
N SER A 49 -12.70 22.64 -5.31
CA SER A 49 -11.28 22.98 -5.34
C SER A 49 -10.99 23.88 -6.52
N ASP A 50 -10.15 24.90 -6.28
CA ASP A 50 -9.66 25.85 -7.29
C ASP A 50 -8.54 25.26 -8.17
N SER A 51 -8.18 24.00 -7.95
CA SER A 51 -7.13 23.28 -8.68
C SER A 51 -7.62 21.92 -9.17
N VAL A 52 -6.91 21.34 -10.14
CA VAL A 52 -7.21 19.99 -10.65
C VAL A 52 -6.82 18.95 -9.59
N GLU A 53 -7.81 18.25 -9.06
CA GLU A 53 -7.65 17.29 -7.95
C GLU A 53 -7.04 15.95 -8.36
N ILE A 54 -7.00 15.63 -9.66
CA ILE A 54 -6.39 14.39 -10.17
C ILE A 54 -4.94 14.69 -10.55
N PRO A 55 -3.93 14.19 -9.81
CA PRO A 55 -2.54 14.48 -10.11
C PRO A 55 -1.98 13.59 -11.23
N ARG A 56 -1.07 14.13 -12.04
CA ARG A 56 -0.28 13.32 -12.99
C ARG A 56 0.81 12.53 -12.25
N ALA A 57 1.08 11.30 -12.65
CA ALA A 57 2.23 10.54 -12.17
C ALA A 57 2.85 9.75 -13.33
N ALA A 58 4.17 9.66 -13.36
CA ALA A 58 4.90 9.04 -14.46
C ALA A 58 5.06 7.52 -14.30
N ASP A 59 5.16 7.07 -13.05
CA ASP A 59 5.49 5.69 -12.70
C ASP A 59 4.88 5.29 -11.35
N LEU A 60 5.07 4.03 -10.95
CA LEU A 60 4.59 3.51 -9.68
C LEU A 60 5.08 4.36 -8.49
N ALA A 61 6.35 4.73 -8.49
CA ALA A 61 6.95 5.46 -7.38
C ALA A 61 6.30 6.84 -7.20
N SER A 62 6.13 7.59 -8.29
CA SER A 62 5.45 8.89 -8.27
C SER A 62 3.97 8.76 -7.95
N ARG A 63 3.29 7.68 -8.39
CA ARG A 63 1.91 7.42 -7.96
C ARG A 63 1.81 7.17 -6.46
N THR A 64 2.68 6.34 -5.90
CA THR A 64 2.68 6.01 -4.46
C THR A 64 2.88 7.26 -3.60
N GLU A 65 3.85 8.10 -3.93
CA GLU A 65 4.12 9.33 -3.16
C GLU A 65 2.96 10.32 -3.25
N LYS A 66 2.43 10.55 -4.46
CA LYS A 66 1.30 11.48 -4.67
C LYS A 66 0.01 10.97 -4.03
N LEU A 67 -0.24 9.66 -4.08
CA LEU A 67 -1.42 9.05 -3.45
C LEU A 67 -1.41 9.25 -1.94
N LEU A 68 -0.22 9.23 -1.32
CA LEU A 68 -0.05 9.23 0.13
C LEU A 68 0.54 10.55 0.66
N GLU A 69 0.46 11.63 -0.11
CA GLU A 69 1.12 12.90 0.22
C GLU A 69 0.82 13.34 1.66
N ASP A 70 -0.45 13.33 2.06
CA ASP A 70 -0.86 13.76 3.40
C ASP A 70 -0.41 12.80 4.52
N TYR A 71 -0.27 11.50 4.22
CA TYR A 71 0.22 10.50 5.18
C TYR A 71 1.74 10.50 5.30
N LEU A 72 2.45 11.04 4.31
CA LEU A 72 3.90 11.17 4.29
C LEU A 72 4.39 12.44 4.98
N LYS A 73 3.51 13.38 5.33
CA LYS A 73 3.84 14.61 6.07
C LYS A 73 4.08 14.33 7.55
N PRO A 74 5.28 14.62 8.12
CA PRO A 74 5.52 14.41 9.54
C PRO A 74 4.68 15.36 10.42
N ALA A 75 4.36 16.55 9.94
CA ALA A 75 3.43 17.51 10.53
C ALA A 75 2.66 18.29 9.44
N PRO A 76 1.50 18.92 9.73
CA PRO A 76 0.67 19.60 8.72
C PRO A 76 1.39 20.70 7.91
N ASP A 77 2.39 21.33 8.50
CA ASP A 77 3.20 22.41 7.96
C ASP A 77 4.55 21.96 7.39
N GLN A 78 4.80 20.64 7.33
CA GLN A 78 6.05 20.07 6.82
C GLN A 78 5.84 19.38 5.48
N GLU A 79 6.92 19.36 4.69
CA GLU A 79 6.96 18.65 3.42
C GLU A 79 6.81 17.13 3.62
N PRO A 80 6.14 16.43 2.69
CA PRO A 80 6.03 14.98 2.72
C PRO A 80 7.41 14.33 2.57
N LEU A 81 7.58 13.16 3.20
CA LEU A 81 8.75 12.32 2.97
C LEU A 81 8.87 11.96 1.47
N ALA A 82 9.99 12.36 0.86
CA ALA A 82 10.32 11.95 -0.49
C ALA A 82 10.71 10.46 -0.49
N ILE A 83 9.91 9.64 -1.15
CA ILE A 83 10.07 8.17 -1.23
C ILE A 83 10.28 7.70 -2.67
N GLN A 84 10.00 8.55 -3.67
CA GLN A 84 10.05 8.19 -5.08
C GLN A 84 11.37 7.53 -5.51
N ASP A 85 12.50 8.21 -5.27
CA ASP A 85 13.80 7.75 -5.77
C ASP A 85 14.29 6.50 -5.04
N ASP A 86 13.98 6.39 -3.74
CA ASP A 86 14.31 5.20 -2.96
C ASP A 86 13.50 3.99 -3.44
N LEU A 87 12.21 4.18 -3.71
CA LEU A 87 11.36 3.14 -4.27
C LEU A 87 11.79 2.73 -5.69
N ARG A 88 12.17 3.68 -6.56
CA ARG A 88 12.73 3.37 -7.88
C ARG A 88 13.98 2.51 -7.79
N LYS A 89 14.91 2.86 -6.88
CA LYS A 89 16.14 2.08 -6.66
C LYS A 89 15.84 0.68 -6.15
N LEU A 90 14.83 0.51 -5.29
CA LEU A 90 14.40 -0.79 -4.79
C LEU A 90 13.79 -1.63 -5.92
N LEU A 91 12.85 -1.08 -6.69
CA LEU A 91 12.19 -1.78 -7.80
C LEU A 91 13.15 -2.19 -8.93
N ALA A 92 14.28 -1.50 -9.07
CA ALA A 92 15.34 -1.89 -10.01
C ALA A 92 16.16 -3.11 -9.54
N ARG A 93 16.08 -3.48 -8.25
CA ARG A 93 16.93 -4.50 -7.61
C ARG A 93 16.18 -5.73 -7.15
N VAL A 94 14.94 -5.57 -6.73
CA VAL A 94 14.10 -6.64 -6.16
C VAL A 94 12.71 -6.61 -6.77
N ASP A 95 11.98 -7.71 -6.62
CA ASP A 95 10.57 -7.79 -6.99
C ASP A 95 9.72 -6.81 -6.16
N ARG A 96 8.52 -6.52 -6.66
CA ARG A 96 7.62 -5.52 -6.07
C ARG A 96 7.19 -5.88 -4.65
N GLU A 97 6.94 -7.16 -4.40
CA GLU A 97 6.51 -7.65 -3.09
C GLU A 97 7.63 -7.50 -2.06
N THR A 98 8.88 -7.79 -2.43
CA THR A 98 10.04 -7.48 -1.58
C THR A 98 10.29 -5.98 -1.42
N ALA A 99 10.15 -5.20 -2.51
CA ALA A 99 10.33 -3.75 -2.49
C ALA A 99 9.32 -3.08 -1.55
N SER A 100 8.07 -3.52 -1.54
CA SER A 100 6.99 -2.94 -0.72
C SER A 100 7.25 -3.12 0.79
N ILE A 101 7.79 -4.27 1.19
CA ILE A 101 8.16 -4.53 2.58
C ILE A 101 9.34 -3.64 2.99
N GLN A 102 10.38 -3.58 2.16
CA GLN A 102 11.58 -2.79 2.47
C GLN A 102 11.27 -1.29 2.57
N ILE A 103 10.55 -0.74 1.59
CA ILE A 103 10.19 0.68 1.62
C ILE A 103 9.25 1.01 2.78
N ALA A 104 8.32 0.12 3.14
CA ALA A 104 7.42 0.33 4.27
C ALA A 104 8.19 0.44 5.59
N VAL A 105 9.15 -0.47 5.82
CA VAL A 105 10.01 -0.43 7.00
C VAL A 105 10.89 0.82 7.00
N ASP A 106 11.52 1.16 5.88
CA ASP A 106 12.38 2.34 5.76
C ASP A 106 11.60 3.64 6.02
N VAL A 107 10.41 3.77 5.45
CA VAL A 107 9.54 4.94 5.67
C VAL A 107 9.08 5.02 7.12
N ALA A 108 8.67 3.90 7.72
CA ALA A 108 8.28 3.89 9.13
C ALA A 108 9.43 4.34 10.04
N LYS A 109 10.66 3.87 9.78
CA LYS A 109 11.86 4.32 10.52
C LYS A 109 12.13 5.80 10.35
N LYS A 110 12.07 6.31 9.12
CA LYS A 110 12.28 7.74 8.82
C LYS A 110 11.22 8.60 9.50
N MET A 111 9.94 8.19 9.42
CA MET A 111 8.83 8.89 10.08
C MET A 111 9.01 8.89 11.60
N HIS A 112 9.45 7.77 12.18
CA HIS A 112 9.68 7.67 13.62
C HIS A 112 10.85 8.56 14.06
N ALA A 113 11.94 8.60 13.29
CA ALA A 113 13.08 9.47 13.58
C ALA A 113 12.71 10.96 13.55
N LEU A 114 11.71 11.36 12.73
CA LEU A 114 11.26 12.74 12.63
C LEU A 114 10.22 13.13 13.69
N THR A 115 9.32 12.22 14.04
CA THR A 115 8.13 12.54 14.86
C THR A 115 8.17 11.95 16.26
N ALA A 116 8.99 10.93 16.50
CA ALA A 116 8.93 10.04 17.66
C ALA A 116 7.56 9.37 17.91
N ASP A 117 6.61 9.50 16.98
CA ASP A 117 5.27 8.94 17.09
C ASP A 117 5.25 7.55 16.45
N VAL A 118 5.23 6.51 17.28
CA VAL A 118 5.20 5.11 16.84
C VAL A 118 3.94 4.80 16.05
N LYS A 119 2.77 5.29 16.49
CA LYS A 119 1.49 5.03 15.82
C LYS A 119 1.51 5.59 14.40
N LYS A 120 1.87 6.86 14.26
CA LYS A 120 1.97 7.53 12.95
C LYS A 120 2.97 6.82 12.04
N SER A 121 4.11 6.42 12.59
CA SER A 121 5.16 5.74 11.83
C SER A 121 4.71 4.39 11.27
N ILE A 122 3.96 3.61 12.05
CA ILE A 122 3.41 2.34 11.60
C ILE A 122 2.32 2.55 10.54
N ASP A 123 1.40 3.50 10.77
CA ASP A 123 0.33 3.83 9.82
C ASP A 123 0.93 4.26 8.47
N THR A 124 1.88 5.20 8.46
CA THR A 124 2.54 5.63 7.22
C THR A 124 3.25 4.46 6.52
N GLY A 125 4.00 3.63 7.26
CA GLY A 125 4.69 2.46 6.69
C GLY A 125 3.74 1.45 6.06
N LEU A 126 2.65 1.10 6.76
CA LEU A 126 1.61 0.19 6.26
C LEU A 126 0.96 0.71 4.99
N ARG A 127 0.59 2.00 4.96
CA ARG A 127 -0.03 2.63 3.79
C ARG A 127 0.91 2.62 2.59
N VAL A 128 2.18 2.97 2.78
CA VAL A 128 3.18 2.95 1.70
C VAL A 128 3.36 1.54 1.16
N GLY A 129 3.57 0.54 2.02
CA GLY A 129 3.73 -0.84 1.58
C GLY A 129 2.51 -1.35 0.81
N LEU A 130 1.30 -1.09 1.34
CA LEU A 130 0.06 -1.48 0.67
C LEU A 130 -0.14 -0.75 -0.66
N ALA A 131 0.24 0.52 -0.76
CA ALA A 131 0.17 1.28 -2.00
C ALA A 131 1.10 0.71 -3.06
N VAL A 132 2.33 0.32 -2.72
CA VAL A 132 3.24 -0.32 -3.67
C VAL A 132 2.68 -1.66 -4.16
N LEU A 133 2.13 -2.48 -3.27
CA LEU A 133 1.53 -3.78 -3.62
C LEU A 133 0.32 -3.66 -4.55
N THR A 134 -0.46 -2.60 -4.37
CA THR A 134 -1.67 -2.31 -5.15
C THR A 134 -1.42 -1.37 -6.33
N GLU A 135 -0.14 -1.23 -6.72
CA GLU A 135 0.34 -0.38 -7.81
C GLU A 135 -0.04 1.10 -7.71
N ALA A 136 -0.44 1.54 -6.52
CA ALA A 136 -1.03 2.83 -6.20
C ALA A 136 -2.24 3.15 -7.10
N VAL A 137 -3.03 2.13 -7.44
CA VAL A 137 -4.26 2.25 -8.25
C VAL A 137 -5.52 2.04 -7.39
N LEU A 138 -5.38 1.29 -6.28
CA LEU A 138 -6.51 0.93 -5.43
C LEU A 138 -6.66 1.89 -4.25
N VAL A 139 -7.90 2.01 -3.74
CA VAL A 139 -8.23 2.84 -2.57
C VAL A 139 -7.81 2.23 -1.24
N ALA A 140 -7.41 0.96 -1.24
CA ALA A 140 -7.08 0.21 -0.02
C ALA A 140 -6.02 0.88 0.90
N PRO A 141 -4.95 1.53 0.40
CA PRO A 141 -4.01 2.28 1.24
C PRO A 141 -4.60 3.53 1.91
N LEU A 142 -5.70 4.06 1.37
CA LEU A 142 -6.38 5.24 1.91
C LEU A 142 -7.52 4.86 2.84
N GLU A 143 -8.42 4.00 2.35
CA GLU A 143 -9.69 3.68 3.01
C GLU A 143 -9.74 2.25 3.57
N GLY A 144 -8.78 1.40 3.23
CA GLY A 144 -8.72 0.03 3.73
C GLY A 144 -8.12 -0.08 5.12
N ILE A 145 -7.25 0.85 5.50
CA ILE A 145 -6.68 0.96 6.86
C ILE A 145 -7.44 2.08 7.58
N GLY A 146 -8.28 1.69 8.53
CA GLY A 146 -9.09 2.62 9.32
C GLY A 146 -8.28 3.30 10.40
N ASP A 147 -7.59 2.52 11.24
CA ASP A 147 -6.71 3.04 12.28
C ASP A 147 -5.59 2.05 12.61
N VAL A 148 -4.53 2.56 13.22
CA VAL A 148 -3.47 1.76 13.83
C VAL A 148 -3.44 2.06 15.32
N LYS A 149 -3.46 1.02 16.15
CA LYS A 149 -3.47 1.15 17.60
C LYS A 149 -2.32 0.37 18.23
N ILE A 150 -1.76 0.95 19.28
CA ILE A 150 -0.80 0.29 20.16
C ILE A 150 -1.57 -0.06 21.43
N LEU A 151 -1.69 -1.35 21.71
CA LEU A 151 -2.46 -1.88 22.84
C LEU A 151 -1.52 -2.68 23.75
N ASN A 152 -1.98 -3.08 24.93
CA ASN A 152 -1.20 -3.86 25.89
C ASN A 152 -1.73 -5.29 25.99
N ASN A 153 -0.83 -6.27 25.95
CA ASN A 153 -1.10 -7.64 26.32
C ASN A 153 -1.38 -7.73 27.84
N GLU A 154 -1.88 -8.88 28.31
CA GLU A 154 -2.13 -9.13 29.74
C GLU A 154 -0.85 -9.02 30.59
N ASP A 155 0.32 -9.28 30.00
CA ASP A 155 1.63 -9.14 30.65
C ASP A 155 2.16 -7.68 30.69
N GLY A 156 1.40 -6.74 30.15
CA GLY A 156 1.73 -5.31 30.05
C GLY A 156 2.55 -4.93 28.82
N THR A 157 3.03 -5.89 28.02
CA THR A 157 3.82 -5.59 26.82
C THR A 157 2.97 -4.95 25.73
N GLU A 158 3.53 -3.98 25.01
CA GLU A 158 2.84 -3.27 23.94
C GLU A 158 2.87 -4.06 22.62
N PHE A 159 1.76 -4.12 21.90
CA PHE A 159 1.62 -4.79 20.61
C PHE A 159 0.83 -3.95 19.60
N LEU A 160 0.95 -4.33 18.31
CA LEU A 160 0.26 -3.68 17.20
C LEU A 160 -1.13 -4.28 16.95
N SER A 161 -2.15 -3.43 16.89
CA SER A 161 -3.48 -3.71 16.34
C SER A 161 -3.71 -2.88 15.09
N ILE A 162 -4.10 -3.53 13.99
CA ILE A 162 -4.47 -2.86 12.74
C ILE A 162 -5.99 -2.99 12.59
N GLU A 163 -6.66 -1.85 12.43
CA GLU A 163 -8.10 -1.80 12.15
C GLU A 163 -8.31 -1.67 10.64
N PHE A 164 -8.79 -2.73 10.01
CA PHE A 164 -9.13 -2.73 8.59
C PHE A 164 -10.59 -2.36 8.38
N CYS A 165 -10.85 -1.56 7.35
CA CYS A 165 -12.19 -1.21 6.92
C CYS A 165 -12.61 -2.01 5.68
N GLY A 166 -13.92 -2.11 5.42
CA GLY A 166 -14.49 -2.85 4.29
C GLY A 166 -13.82 -2.63 2.91
N PRO A 167 -13.40 -1.40 2.55
CA PRO A 167 -12.67 -1.14 1.30
C PRO A 167 -11.37 -1.94 1.13
N ILE A 168 -10.79 -2.50 2.21
CA ILE A 168 -9.64 -3.40 2.14
C ILE A 168 -9.88 -4.59 1.22
N ARG A 169 -11.14 -4.98 0.99
CA ARG A 169 -11.52 -6.05 0.04
C ARG A 169 -11.04 -5.76 -1.39
N ALA A 170 -10.98 -4.50 -1.79
CA ALA A 170 -10.52 -4.10 -3.11
C ALA A 170 -9.06 -4.48 -3.37
N ALA A 171 -8.22 -4.54 -2.32
CA ALA A 171 -6.80 -4.90 -2.43
C ALA A 171 -6.56 -6.35 -2.91
N GLY A 172 -7.54 -7.24 -2.69
CA GLY A 172 -7.39 -8.67 -2.91
C GLY A 172 -6.62 -9.39 -1.79
N GLY A 173 -6.76 -10.72 -1.73
CA GLY A 173 -6.24 -11.54 -0.63
C GLY A 173 -4.71 -11.49 -0.47
N THR A 174 -3.96 -11.34 -1.58
CA THR A 174 -2.50 -11.25 -1.54
C THR A 174 -2.02 -9.97 -0.85
N ALA A 175 -2.59 -8.82 -1.23
CA ALA A 175 -2.23 -7.55 -0.61
C ALA A 175 -2.71 -7.47 0.86
N GLN A 176 -3.85 -8.08 1.19
CA GLN A 176 -4.34 -8.22 2.56
C GLN A 176 -3.35 -9.02 3.43
N ALA A 177 -2.92 -10.18 2.97
CA ALA A 177 -1.96 -11.03 3.70
C ALA A 177 -0.60 -10.34 3.86
N LEU A 178 -0.10 -9.70 2.79
CA LEU A 178 1.15 -8.96 2.84
C LEU A 178 1.05 -7.70 3.70
N GLY A 179 -0.13 -7.06 3.80
CA GLY A 179 -0.36 -5.95 4.73
C GLY A 179 -0.14 -6.36 6.19
N VAL A 180 -0.61 -7.55 6.58
CA VAL A 180 -0.35 -8.12 7.92
C VAL A 180 1.15 -8.41 8.11
N LEU A 181 1.82 -8.96 7.09
CA LEU A 181 3.27 -9.20 7.13
C LEU A 181 4.06 -7.89 7.27
N ILE A 182 3.70 -6.85 6.53
CA ILE A 182 4.32 -5.52 6.65
C ILE A 182 4.12 -4.98 8.07
N GLY A 183 2.92 -5.10 8.63
CA GLY A 183 2.65 -4.73 10.02
C GLY A 183 3.58 -5.43 11.00
N ASP A 184 3.81 -6.73 10.83
CA ASP A 184 4.74 -7.50 11.65
C ASP A 184 6.20 -7.07 11.45
N MET A 185 6.62 -6.73 10.24
CA MET A 185 7.98 -6.24 9.99
C MET A 185 8.21 -4.86 10.62
N VAL A 186 7.26 -3.94 10.44
CA VAL A 186 7.36 -2.57 10.95
C VAL A 186 7.29 -2.54 12.48
N ARG A 187 6.40 -3.32 13.10
CA ARG A 187 6.29 -3.38 14.57
C ARG A 187 7.56 -3.92 15.22
N ARG A 188 8.23 -4.90 14.59
CA ARG A 188 9.53 -5.43 15.07
C ARG A 188 10.60 -4.35 15.01
N GLU A 189 10.66 -3.61 13.91
CA GLU A 189 11.63 -2.55 13.73
C GLU A 189 11.46 -1.42 14.75
N LEU A 190 10.21 -1.10 15.12
CA LEU A 190 9.89 -0.07 16.11
C LEU A 190 9.82 -0.61 17.55
N GLY A 191 10.22 -1.86 17.79
CA GLY A 191 10.39 -2.42 19.14
C GLY A 191 9.10 -2.86 19.84
N LEU A 192 7.98 -2.98 19.12
CA LEU A 192 6.73 -3.52 19.68
C LEU A 192 6.79 -5.05 19.79
N ASN A 193 6.19 -5.57 20.85
CA ASN A 193 6.09 -7.00 21.07
C ASN A 193 5.02 -7.63 20.15
N ARG A 194 4.99 -8.96 20.11
CA ARG A 194 3.94 -9.70 19.42
C ARG A 194 2.62 -9.59 20.20
N TYR A 195 1.52 -9.63 19.46
CA TYR A 195 0.20 -9.88 20.02
C TYR A 195 0.14 -11.27 20.66
N ILE A 196 -0.46 -11.34 21.86
CA ILE A 196 -0.73 -12.56 22.61
C ILE A 196 -2.24 -12.62 22.88
N PRO A 197 -3.02 -13.33 22.05
CA PRO A 197 -4.48 -13.35 22.21
C PRO A 197 -4.89 -14.14 23.45
N SER A 198 -5.83 -13.57 24.20
CA SER A 198 -6.59 -14.25 25.23
C SER A 198 -7.58 -15.25 24.61
N THR A 199 -7.99 -16.27 25.37
CA THR A 199 -9.00 -17.24 24.89
C THR A 199 -10.33 -16.57 24.51
N PRO A 200 -10.87 -15.60 25.28
CA PRO A 200 -12.08 -14.89 24.86
C PRO A 200 -11.95 -14.18 23.51
N GLU A 201 -10.79 -13.59 23.19
CA GLU A 201 -10.56 -12.96 21.88
C GLU A 201 -10.55 -13.99 20.75
N VAL A 202 -9.92 -15.15 20.95
CA VAL A 202 -9.93 -16.24 19.97
C VAL A 202 -11.35 -16.73 19.70
N GLU A 203 -12.15 -16.94 20.76
CA GLU A 203 -13.55 -17.36 20.61
C GLU A 203 -14.41 -16.29 19.93
N ARG A 204 -14.16 -15.00 20.22
CA ARG A 204 -14.82 -13.87 19.54
C ARG A 204 -14.57 -13.92 18.04
N VAL A 205 -13.32 -14.10 17.60
CA VAL A 205 -12.98 -14.18 16.18
C VAL A 205 -13.63 -15.41 15.51
N LYS A 206 -13.70 -16.57 16.19
CA LYS A 206 -14.43 -17.73 15.69
C LYS A 206 -15.91 -17.43 15.46
N GLU A 207 -16.55 -16.73 16.39
CA GLU A 207 -17.95 -16.32 16.27
C GLU A 207 -18.15 -15.30 15.12
N GLU A 208 -17.30 -14.27 15.04
CA GLU A 208 -17.33 -13.24 13.99
C GLU A 208 -17.22 -13.87 12.59
N PHE A 209 -16.27 -14.79 12.38
CA PHE A 209 -16.15 -15.52 11.11
C PHE A 209 -17.35 -16.43 10.83
N GLY A 210 -17.98 -16.99 11.88
CA GLY A 210 -19.22 -17.74 11.77
C GLY A 210 -20.37 -16.89 11.23
N LEU A 211 -20.52 -15.68 11.75
CA LEU A 211 -21.56 -14.72 11.36
C LEU A 211 -21.27 -14.08 9.99
N TYR A 212 -20.02 -13.72 9.70
CA TYR A 212 -19.58 -13.05 8.46
C TYR A 212 -19.29 -14.02 7.30
N ARG A 213 -19.65 -15.31 7.43
CA ARG A 213 -19.27 -16.37 6.49
C ARG A 213 -19.76 -16.15 5.05
N ALA A 214 -20.82 -15.35 4.87
CA ALA A 214 -21.39 -15.05 3.56
C ALA A 214 -20.49 -14.09 2.76
N GLY A 215 -19.88 -14.58 1.68
CA GLY A 215 -19.06 -13.78 0.77
C GLY A 215 -17.54 -13.96 0.93
N LEU A 216 -17.09 -14.78 1.89
CA LEU A 216 -15.69 -15.21 1.97
C LEU A 216 -15.35 -16.17 0.81
N GLN A 217 -14.21 -15.92 0.18
CA GLN A 217 -13.65 -16.79 -0.88
C GLN A 217 -13.16 -18.12 -0.30
N TYR A 218 -12.64 -18.09 0.93
CA TYR A 218 -12.23 -19.26 1.68
C TYR A 218 -12.91 -19.24 3.06
N LYS A 219 -13.41 -20.39 3.50
CA LYS A 219 -14.20 -20.53 4.73
C LYS A 219 -13.48 -21.47 5.69
N PRO A 220 -12.49 -20.96 6.46
CA PRO A 220 -11.73 -21.80 7.38
C PRO A 220 -12.65 -22.44 8.42
N PRO A 221 -12.34 -23.67 8.87
CA PRO A 221 -12.98 -24.26 10.03
C PRO A 221 -12.49 -23.59 11.33
N PRO A 222 -13.22 -23.70 12.45
CA PRO A 222 -12.87 -23.04 13.71
C PRO A 222 -11.47 -23.35 14.23
N GLU A 223 -10.97 -24.57 13.98
CA GLU A 223 -9.63 -25.01 14.40
C GLU A 223 -8.53 -24.23 13.65
N GLU A 224 -8.74 -23.93 12.38
CA GLU A 224 -7.79 -23.15 11.58
C GLU A 224 -7.79 -21.68 12.01
N ILE A 225 -8.97 -21.12 12.33
CA ILE A 225 -9.09 -19.76 12.86
C ILE A 225 -8.29 -19.64 14.17
N GLU A 226 -8.44 -20.61 15.08
CA GLU A 226 -7.67 -20.62 16.33
C GLU A 226 -6.17 -20.64 16.09
N ILE A 227 -5.69 -21.50 15.20
CA ILE A 227 -4.27 -21.60 14.86
C ILE A 227 -3.76 -20.25 14.34
N ILE A 228 -4.49 -19.63 13.40
CA ILE A 228 -4.07 -18.37 12.78
C ILE A 228 -4.08 -17.23 13.80
N VAL A 229 -5.14 -17.06 14.59
CA VAL A 229 -5.25 -15.98 15.57
C VAL A 229 -4.13 -16.10 16.63
N ARG A 230 -3.86 -17.31 17.12
CA ARG A 230 -2.77 -17.54 18.09
C ARG A 230 -1.37 -17.39 17.50
N ALA A 231 -1.21 -17.65 16.20
CA ALA A 231 0.08 -17.52 15.53
C ALA A 231 0.37 -16.09 15.07
N CYS A 232 -0.66 -15.30 14.75
CA CYS A 232 -0.50 -13.96 14.19
C CYS A 232 0.12 -13.00 15.22
N PRO A 233 1.29 -12.40 14.93
CA PRO A 233 1.96 -11.50 15.87
C PRO A 233 1.37 -10.08 15.90
N VAL A 234 0.35 -9.82 15.09
CA VAL A 234 -0.37 -8.56 14.97
C VAL A 234 -1.85 -8.85 15.15
N MET A 235 -2.56 -8.01 15.90
CA MET A 235 -4.01 -8.12 16.03
C MET A 235 -4.69 -7.54 14.79
N ILE A 236 -5.60 -8.31 14.20
CA ILE A 236 -6.42 -7.90 13.05
C ILE A 236 -7.81 -7.57 13.60
N ASN A 237 -8.23 -6.31 13.48
CA ASN A 237 -9.56 -5.84 13.88
C ASN A 237 -10.26 -5.11 12.73
#